data_AF-A0A964QF65-F1
#
_entry.id   AF-A0A964QF65-F1
#
_cell.length_a   1.000
_cell.length_b   1.000
_cell.length_c   1.000
_cell.angle_alpha   90.00
_cell.angle_beta   90.00
_cell.angle_gamma   90.00
#
_symmetry.space_group_name_H-M   'P 1'
#
loop_
_entity.id
_entity.type
_entity.pdbx_description
1 polymer ?
#
loop_
_entity_poly.entity_id
_entity_poly.type
_entity_poly.pdbx_seq_one_letter_code
_entity_poly.pdbx_strand_id
1 'polypeptide(L)'
;MAGEVCVNKLYVLAALLWCWLGPAGADNIEDEARDKSAQAKKQYEVGHYAEALELYRQAQVEAPETPALNFNVGSALFKTGDLPGAAKEFDQALQGADAELKARSFYNLGNTYYQQQQYPQAVEAYKQALDLDWQDQDAKANLELALTKQQEQEQQEQQQSQDQKKQGQQQNQQEQGQQGQQQQDQQQQQKQQDQQQGQQQDQQQNQQDQQKRQAQEQKQGSDQRAGQRNRMDREEAEQLLDALRDREKQAHQRRQRGTQAYRGKDW
;
A
#
# COMPACT_ATOMS: atom_id res chain seq x y z
N MET A 1 50.21 -67.30 -34.69
CA MET A 1 49.88 -66.01 -35.35
C MET A 1 49.14 -66.36 -36.62
N ALA A 2 47.92 -65.96 -36.95
CA ALA A 2 46.92 -65.01 -36.46
C ALA A 2 45.55 -65.62 -36.87
N GLY A 3 44.41 -65.47 -36.19
CA GLY A 3 43.92 -64.30 -35.49
C GLY A 3 43.03 -63.48 -36.43
N GLU A 4 41.73 -63.80 -36.46
CA GLU A 4 40.59 -62.91 -36.80
C GLU A 4 40.52 -62.25 -38.19
N VAL A 5 39.52 -62.65 -38.99
CA VAL A 5 38.74 -61.68 -39.79
C VAL A 5 37.26 -62.00 -39.66
N CYS A 6 36.58 -61.05 -39.03
CA CYS A 6 35.19 -61.08 -38.63
C CYS A 6 34.19 -61.20 -39.78
N VAL A 7 33.22 -62.06 -39.53
CA VAL A 7 31.78 -61.94 -39.82
C VAL A 7 31.35 -60.49 -40.10
N ASN A 8 31.22 -60.08 -41.37
CA ASN A 8 30.46 -58.86 -41.71
C ASN A 8 30.00 -58.80 -43.17
N LYS A 9 29.36 -59.87 -43.68
CA LYS A 9 28.82 -59.90 -45.05
C LYS A 9 27.34 -60.33 -45.16
N LEU A 10 26.55 -60.20 -44.08
CA LEU A 10 25.14 -60.61 -44.09
C LEU A 10 24.14 -59.53 -43.62
N TYR A 11 24.51 -58.25 -43.61
CA TYR A 11 23.61 -57.15 -43.22
C TYR A 11 23.32 -56.11 -44.33
N VAL A 12 23.79 -56.32 -45.56
CA VAL A 12 23.59 -55.34 -46.66
C VAL A 12 22.39 -55.69 -47.57
N LEU A 13 21.66 -56.78 -47.30
CA LEU A 13 20.50 -57.20 -48.11
C LEU A 13 19.15 -57.14 -47.36
N ALA A 14 19.04 -56.30 -46.33
CA ALA A 14 17.78 -56.07 -45.60
C ALA A 14 17.39 -54.57 -45.50
N ALA A 15 17.86 -53.74 -46.44
CA ALA A 15 17.58 -52.30 -46.48
C ALA A 15 16.99 -51.84 -47.83
N LEU A 16 16.38 -52.75 -48.60
CA LEU A 16 15.75 -52.44 -49.89
C LEU A 16 14.40 -53.15 -50.06
N LEU A 17 13.56 -53.12 -49.02
CA LEU A 17 12.17 -53.60 -49.15
C LEU A 17 11.20 -52.94 -48.16
N TRP A 18 11.45 -51.69 -47.77
CA TRP A 18 10.51 -50.83 -47.02
C TRP A 18 10.45 -49.42 -47.65
N CYS A 19 10.27 -49.36 -48.97
CA CYS A 19 10.13 -48.09 -49.71
C CYS A 19 8.96 -48.10 -50.72
N TRP A 20 7.94 -48.93 -50.52
CA TRP A 20 6.77 -48.92 -51.42
C TRP A 20 5.44 -49.18 -50.69
N LEU A 21 5.25 -48.50 -49.57
CA LEU A 21 3.93 -48.03 -49.17
C LEU A 21 4.09 -46.53 -48.92
N GLY A 22 4.05 -45.74 -50.00
CA GLY A 22 3.96 -44.30 -49.88
C GLY A 22 2.70 -43.93 -49.08
N PRO A 23 2.70 -42.82 -48.32
CA PRO A 23 1.52 -42.40 -47.59
C PRO A 23 0.46 -41.92 -48.58
N ALA A 24 -0.38 -42.85 -49.07
CA ALA A 24 -1.54 -42.55 -49.90
C ALA A 24 -2.62 -41.70 -49.16
N GLY A 25 -2.31 -41.18 -47.97
CA GLY A 25 -3.16 -40.29 -47.18
C GLY A 25 -2.59 -38.88 -46.96
N ALA A 26 -1.32 -38.60 -47.29
CA ALA A 26 -0.75 -37.25 -47.10
C ALA A 26 -1.33 -36.24 -48.11
N ASP A 27 -1.53 -36.66 -49.36
CA ASP A 27 -2.10 -35.81 -50.41
C ASP A 27 -3.57 -35.42 -50.12
N ASN A 28 -4.35 -36.30 -49.47
CA ASN A 28 -5.76 -36.03 -49.14
C ASN A 28 -5.94 -35.04 -47.97
N ILE A 29 -5.02 -35.03 -46.99
CA ILE A 29 -5.13 -34.16 -45.80
C ILE A 29 -4.85 -32.71 -46.18
N GLU A 30 -3.84 -32.46 -47.02
CA GLU A 30 -3.54 -31.10 -47.50
C GLU A 30 -4.68 -30.51 -48.35
N ASP A 31 -5.34 -31.34 -49.16
CA ASP A 31 -6.45 -30.88 -50.01
C ASP A 31 -7.71 -30.55 -49.19
N GLU A 32 -7.99 -31.30 -48.12
CA GLU A 32 -9.09 -30.97 -47.19
C GLU A 32 -8.81 -29.66 -46.42
N ALA A 33 -7.58 -29.48 -45.93
CA ALA A 33 -7.16 -28.24 -45.27
C ALA A 33 -7.29 -27.02 -46.20
N ARG A 34 -6.88 -27.17 -47.47
CA ARG A 34 -7.02 -26.13 -48.50
C ARG A 34 -8.48 -25.79 -48.78
N ASP A 35 -9.35 -26.78 -48.91
CA ASP A 35 -10.78 -26.55 -49.16
C ASP A 35 -11.44 -25.81 -47.97
N LYS A 36 -11.22 -26.27 -46.73
CA LYS A 36 -11.71 -25.58 -45.52
C LYS A 36 -11.18 -24.14 -45.44
N SER A 37 -9.90 -23.92 -45.72
CA SER A 37 -9.30 -22.58 -45.75
C SER A 37 -9.90 -21.69 -46.84
N ALA A 38 -10.21 -22.23 -48.01
CA ALA A 38 -10.87 -21.50 -49.09
C ALA A 38 -12.32 -21.14 -48.74
N GLN A 39 -13.05 -22.04 -48.09
CA GLN A 39 -14.39 -21.76 -47.56
C GLN A 39 -14.35 -20.69 -46.47
N ALA A 40 -13.40 -20.80 -45.52
CA ALA A 40 -13.18 -19.82 -44.47
C ALA A 40 -12.90 -18.43 -45.05
N LYS A 41 -12.07 -18.33 -46.10
CA LYS A 41 -11.79 -17.08 -46.79
C LYS A 41 -13.04 -16.44 -47.37
N LYS A 42 -13.93 -17.23 -47.99
CA LYS A 42 -15.22 -16.72 -48.49
C LYS A 42 -16.07 -16.17 -47.36
N GLN A 43 -16.16 -16.87 -46.24
CA GLN A 43 -16.90 -16.39 -45.06
C GLN A 43 -16.30 -15.11 -44.49
N TYR A 44 -14.97 -15.01 -44.47
CA TYR A 44 -14.26 -13.81 -44.03
C TYR A 44 -14.55 -12.61 -44.94
N GLU A 45 -14.53 -12.80 -46.26
CA GLU A 45 -14.80 -11.76 -47.26
C GLU A 45 -16.24 -11.21 -47.18
N VAL A 46 -17.22 -12.04 -46.80
CA VAL A 46 -18.62 -11.60 -46.58
C VAL A 46 -18.88 -11.08 -45.16
N GLY A 47 -17.86 -11.04 -44.29
CA GLY A 47 -17.95 -10.48 -42.94
C GLY A 47 -18.39 -11.46 -41.85
N HIS A 48 -18.56 -12.74 -42.16
CA HIS A 48 -18.88 -13.79 -41.18
C HIS A 48 -17.60 -14.28 -40.47
N TYR A 49 -16.98 -13.40 -39.69
CA TYR A 49 -15.65 -13.63 -39.12
C TYR A 49 -15.58 -14.81 -38.12
N ALA A 50 -16.65 -15.03 -37.34
CA ALA A 50 -16.70 -16.15 -36.40
C ALA A 50 -16.78 -17.51 -37.12
N GLU A 51 -17.57 -17.61 -38.18
CA GLU A 51 -17.67 -18.82 -39.01
C GLU A 51 -16.36 -19.06 -39.77
N ALA A 52 -15.75 -18.00 -40.29
CA ALA A 52 -14.43 -18.06 -40.91
C ALA A 52 -13.36 -18.58 -39.95
N LEU A 53 -13.34 -18.06 -38.71
CA LEU A 53 -12.39 -18.49 -37.68
C LEU A 53 -12.52 -20.00 -37.38
N GLU A 54 -13.75 -20.48 -37.24
CA GLU A 54 -14.01 -21.91 -36.98
C GLU A 54 -13.47 -22.79 -38.14
N LEU A 55 -13.78 -22.43 -39.38
CA LEU A 55 -13.28 -23.14 -40.55
C LEU A 55 -11.75 -23.05 -40.69
N TYR A 56 -11.15 -21.90 -40.39
CA TYR A 56 -9.69 -21.76 -40.38
C TYR A 56 -9.03 -22.60 -39.29
N ARG A 57 -9.63 -22.70 -38.09
CA ARG A 57 -9.14 -23.56 -37.01
C ARG A 57 -9.22 -25.04 -37.39
N GLN A 58 -10.29 -25.46 -38.05
CA GLN A 58 -10.40 -26.82 -38.58
C GLN A 58 -9.32 -27.10 -39.63
N ALA A 59 -9.05 -26.16 -40.55
CA ALA A 59 -7.95 -26.28 -41.50
C ALA A 59 -6.58 -26.34 -40.80
N GLN A 60 -6.40 -25.60 -39.69
CA GLN A 60 -5.14 -25.53 -38.95
C GLN A 60 -4.84 -26.82 -38.19
N VAL A 61 -5.86 -27.59 -37.78
CA VAL A 61 -5.66 -28.93 -37.20
C VAL A 61 -5.02 -29.88 -38.22
N GLU A 62 -5.45 -29.80 -39.48
CA GLU A 62 -4.95 -30.65 -40.56
C GLU A 62 -3.57 -30.18 -41.08
N ALA A 63 -3.30 -28.87 -41.05
CA ALA A 63 -2.06 -28.26 -41.54
C ALA A 63 -1.49 -27.19 -40.56
N PRO A 64 -0.93 -27.60 -39.39
CA PRO A 64 -0.64 -26.72 -38.25
C PRO A 64 0.50 -25.70 -38.45
N GLU A 65 1.27 -25.78 -39.52
CA GLU A 65 2.47 -24.96 -39.73
C GLU A 65 2.48 -24.24 -41.09
N THR A 66 1.30 -23.81 -41.55
CA THR A 66 1.20 -23.02 -42.78
C THR A 66 1.18 -21.53 -42.46
N PRO A 67 2.20 -20.74 -42.85
CA PRO A 67 2.28 -19.32 -42.47
C PRO A 67 1.07 -18.50 -42.95
N ALA A 68 0.60 -18.77 -44.17
CA ALA A 68 -0.59 -18.12 -44.72
C ALA A 68 -1.87 -18.47 -43.95
N LEU A 69 -1.97 -19.68 -43.39
CA LEU A 69 -3.11 -20.08 -42.58
C LEU A 69 -3.08 -19.39 -41.22
N ASN A 70 -1.92 -19.34 -40.56
CA ASN A 70 -1.74 -18.59 -39.31
C ASN A 70 -2.10 -17.11 -39.50
N PHE A 71 -1.68 -16.49 -40.62
CA PHE A 71 -2.07 -15.11 -40.95
C PHE A 71 -3.59 -14.94 -41.06
N ASN A 72 -4.27 -15.89 -41.70
CA ASN A 72 -5.72 -15.84 -41.88
C ASN A 72 -6.47 -16.08 -40.55
N VAL A 73 -6.01 -17.02 -39.72
CA VAL A 73 -6.54 -17.23 -38.36
C VAL A 73 -6.37 -15.95 -37.54
N GLY A 74 -5.18 -15.34 -37.56
CA GLY A 74 -4.90 -14.08 -36.88
C GLY A 74 -5.81 -12.95 -37.35
N SER A 75 -6.05 -12.85 -38.66
CA SER A 75 -6.98 -11.87 -39.24
C SER A 75 -8.41 -12.07 -38.76
N ALA A 76 -8.89 -13.32 -38.70
CA ALA A 76 -10.22 -13.63 -38.18
C ALA A 76 -10.32 -13.32 -36.68
N LEU A 77 -9.31 -13.69 -35.87
CA LEU A 77 -9.25 -13.37 -34.44
C LEU A 77 -9.29 -11.87 -34.17
N PHE A 78 -8.54 -11.08 -34.95
CA PHE A 78 -8.54 -9.62 -34.86
C PHE A 78 -9.95 -9.07 -35.10
N LYS A 79 -10.65 -9.56 -36.13
CA LYS A 79 -12.02 -9.14 -36.43
C LYS A 79 -13.05 -9.59 -35.39
N THR A 80 -12.82 -10.72 -34.72
CA THR A 80 -13.68 -11.18 -33.61
C THR A 80 -13.30 -10.58 -32.27
N GLY A 81 -12.23 -9.79 -32.19
CA GLY A 81 -11.81 -9.05 -30.99
C GLY A 81 -10.88 -9.83 -30.04
N ASP A 82 -10.45 -11.04 -30.38
CA ASP A 82 -9.41 -11.75 -29.63
C ASP A 82 -8.04 -11.25 -30.07
N LEU A 83 -7.68 -10.06 -29.58
CA LEU A 83 -6.44 -9.39 -29.92
C LEU A 83 -5.18 -10.15 -29.44
N PRO A 84 -5.15 -10.72 -28.21
CA PRO A 84 -4.01 -11.55 -27.79
C PRO A 84 -3.82 -12.80 -28.67
N GLY A 85 -4.93 -13.47 -29.02
CA GLY A 85 -4.90 -14.60 -29.95
C GLY A 85 -4.40 -14.17 -31.34
N ALA A 86 -4.91 -13.05 -31.86
CA ALA A 86 -4.49 -12.51 -33.15
C ALA A 86 -2.98 -12.23 -33.19
N ALA A 87 -2.44 -11.58 -32.16
CA ALA A 87 -1.01 -11.27 -32.08
C ALA A 87 -0.15 -12.54 -32.12
N LYS A 88 -0.57 -13.60 -31.42
CA LYS A 88 0.13 -14.88 -31.42
C LYS A 88 0.14 -15.54 -32.81
N GLU A 89 -1.00 -15.57 -33.49
CA GLU A 89 -1.11 -16.20 -34.81
C GLU A 89 -0.35 -15.39 -35.89
N PHE A 90 -0.35 -14.06 -35.80
CA PHE A 90 0.49 -13.22 -36.67
C PHE A 90 1.98 -13.46 -36.43
N ASP A 91 2.42 -13.63 -35.18
CA ASP A 91 3.81 -13.99 -34.86
C ASP A 91 4.19 -15.36 -35.43
N GLN A 92 3.30 -16.36 -35.30
CA GLN A 92 3.48 -17.67 -35.93
C GLN A 92 3.51 -17.58 -37.46
N ALA A 93 2.75 -16.66 -38.07
CA ALA A 93 2.77 -16.43 -39.51
C ALA A 93 4.09 -15.82 -40.01
N LEU A 94 4.93 -15.25 -39.15
CA LEU A 94 6.25 -14.75 -39.53
C LEU A 94 7.26 -15.90 -39.77
N GLN A 95 7.02 -17.06 -39.17
CA GLN A 95 7.90 -18.22 -39.25
C GLN A 95 7.73 -18.89 -40.62
N GLY A 96 8.78 -18.92 -41.43
CA GLY A 96 8.74 -19.55 -42.77
C GLY A 96 8.01 -18.75 -43.85
N ALA A 97 7.50 -17.55 -43.55
CA ALA A 97 6.89 -16.67 -44.53
C ALA A 97 7.92 -16.00 -45.47
N ASP A 98 7.47 -15.74 -46.70
CA ASP A 98 8.17 -14.86 -47.64
C ASP A 98 8.09 -13.38 -47.20
N ALA A 99 8.78 -12.50 -47.93
CA ALA A 99 8.86 -11.08 -47.58
C ALA A 99 7.49 -10.38 -47.61
N GLU A 100 6.62 -10.72 -48.56
CA GLU A 100 5.31 -10.10 -48.71
C GLU A 100 4.37 -10.49 -47.56
N LEU A 101 4.32 -11.77 -47.22
CA LEU A 101 3.53 -12.25 -46.10
C LEU A 101 4.09 -11.71 -44.78
N LYS A 102 5.41 -11.62 -44.61
CA LYS A 102 6.00 -10.98 -43.42
C LYS A 102 5.61 -9.52 -43.29
N ALA A 103 5.66 -8.73 -44.37
CA ALA A 103 5.25 -7.33 -44.35
C ALA A 103 3.79 -7.18 -43.88
N ARG A 104 2.87 -7.97 -44.46
CA ARG A 104 1.45 -7.98 -44.07
C ARG A 104 1.22 -8.47 -42.64
N SER A 105 1.95 -9.49 -42.20
CA SER A 105 1.88 -10.01 -40.83
C SER A 105 2.34 -8.97 -39.82
N PHE A 106 3.46 -8.28 -40.07
CA PHE A 106 3.92 -7.17 -39.22
C PHE A 106 2.95 -6.00 -39.20
N TYR A 107 2.37 -5.63 -40.35
CA TYR A 107 1.34 -4.59 -40.42
C TYR A 107 0.13 -4.93 -39.55
N ASN A 108 -0.41 -6.15 -39.66
CA ASN A 108 -1.55 -6.58 -38.85
C ASN A 108 -1.20 -6.80 -37.38
N LEU A 109 0.03 -7.21 -37.07
CA LEU A 109 0.54 -7.24 -35.70
C LEU A 109 0.58 -5.83 -35.10
N GLY A 110 1.00 -4.84 -35.90
CA GLY A 110 0.93 -3.42 -35.53
C GLY A 110 -0.49 -2.94 -35.25
N ASN A 111 -1.44 -3.27 -36.13
CA ASN A 111 -2.87 -2.97 -35.92
C ASN A 111 -3.40 -3.61 -34.62
N THR A 112 -3.00 -4.86 -34.39
CA THR A 112 -3.40 -5.63 -33.21
C THR A 112 -2.87 -5.01 -31.93
N TYR A 113 -1.59 -4.64 -31.88
CA TYR A 113 -1.00 -3.96 -30.74
C TYR A 113 -1.58 -2.55 -30.53
N TYR A 114 -1.86 -1.83 -31.62
CA TYR A 114 -2.49 -0.51 -31.54
C TYR A 114 -3.87 -0.61 -30.88
N GLN A 115 -4.69 -1.59 -31.25
CA GLN A 115 -6.01 -1.80 -30.65
C GLN A 115 -5.93 -2.27 -29.19
N GLN A 116 -4.85 -2.96 -28.81
CA GLN A 116 -4.54 -3.27 -27.40
C GLN A 116 -3.98 -2.08 -26.61
N GLN A 117 -3.86 -0.90 -27.23
CA GLN A 117 -3.20 0.29 -26.66
C GLN A 117 -1.73 0.05 -26.29
N GLN A 118 -1.11 -0.97 -26.88
CA GLN A 118 0.30 -1.28 -26.76
C GLN A 118 1.07 -0.52 -27.85
N TYR A 119 1.01 0.82 -27.78
CA TYR A 119 1.52 1.69 -28.84
C TYR A 119 3.01 1.51 -29.14
N PRO A 120 3.92 1.30 -28.16
CA PRO A 120 5.33 1.03 -28.45
C PRO A 120 5.54 -0.23 -29.32
N GLN A 121 4.81 -1.31 -29.03
CA GLN A 121 4.87 -2.54 -29.81
C GLN A 121 4.25 -2.36 -31.20
N ALA A 122 3.18 -1.56 -31.30
CA ALA A 122 2.57 -1.21 -32.59
C ALA A 122 3.55 -0.45 -33.49
N VAL A 123 4.24 0.55 -32.94
CA VAL A 123 5.28 1.33 -33.63
C VAL A 123 6.36 0.43 -34.20
N GLU A 124 6.89 -0.50 -33.41
CA GLU A 124 7.95 -1.39 -33.88
C GLU A 124 7.44 -2.34 -34.97
N ALA A 125 6.25 -2.91 -34.82
CA ALA A 125 5.65 -3.77 -35.83
C ALA A 125 5.42 -3.04 -37.16
N TYR A 126 4.92 -1.80 -37.15
CA TYR A 126 4.77 -1.01 -38.38
C TYR A 126 6.12 -0.66 -39.03
N LYS A 127 7.17 -0.40 -38.24
CA LYS A 127 8.51 -0.19 -38.76
C LYS A 127 9.04 -1.44 -39.47
N GLN A 128 8.87 -2.62 -38.86
CA GLN A 128 9.26 -3.89 -39.50
C GLN A 128 8.46 -4.16 -40.79
N ALA A 129 7.18 -3.77 -40.85
CA ALA A 129 6.40 -3.84 -42.08
C ALA A 129 6.98 -2.92 -43.17
N LEU A 130 7.31 -1.67 -42.82
CA LEU A 130 7.87 -0.67 -43.75
C LEU A 130 9.32 -0.96 -44.17
N ASP A 131 10.07 -1.70 -43.37
CA ASP A 131 11.41 -2.18 -43.75
C ASP A 131 11.32 -3.22 -44.89
N LEU A 132 10.21 -3.96 -44.96
CA LEU A 132 9.94 -4.96 -46.01
C LEU A 132 9.18 -4.37 -47.20
N ASP A 133 8.20 -3.50 -46.94
CA ASP A 133 7.45 -2.74 -47.95
C ASP A 133 7.40 -1.25 -47.60
N TRP A 134 8.42 -0.51 -48.03
CA TRP A 134 8.54 0.92 -47.78
C TRP A 134 7.49 1.77 -48.51
N GLN A 135 6.71 1.21 -49.44
CA GLN A 135 5.70 1.94 -50.20
C GLN A 135 4.30 1.88 -49.56
N ASP A 136 4.10 1.00 -48.58
CA ASP A 136 2.83 0.87 -47.86
C ASP A 136 2.45 2.21 -47.18
N GLN A 137 1.41 2.85 -47.70
CA GLN A 137 0.93 4.13 -47.19
C GLN A 137 0.09 3.96 -45.92
N ASP A 138 -0.62 2.83 -45.80
CA ASP A 138 -1.45 2.54 -44.64
C ASP A 138 -0.55 2.27 -43.43
N ALA A 139 0.56 1.55 -43.61
CA ALA A 139 1.56 1.33 -42.56
C ALA A 139 2.22 2.65 -42.10
N LYS A 140 2.50 3.59 -43.03
CA LYS A 140 3.02 4.93 -42.67
C LYS A 140 2.04 5.73 -41.84
N ALA A 141 0.78 5.80 -42.29
CA ALA A 141 -0.27 6.52 -41.58
C ALA A 141 -0.52 5.93 -40.19
N ASN A 142 -0.55 4.60 -40.08
CA ASN A 142 -0.76 3.92 -38.80
C ASN A 142 0.45 4.06 -37.86
N LEU A 143 1.68 4.09 -38.40
CA LEU A 143 2.89 4.39 -37.63
C LEU A 143 2.82 5.80 -37.01
N GLU A 144 2.45 6.81 -37.80
CA GLU A 144 2.29 8.18 -37.29
C GLU A 144 1.22 8.25 -36.19
N LEU A 145 0.10 7.58 -36.39
CA LEU A 145 -0.97 7.50 -35.40
C LEU A 145 -0.52 6.78 -34.12
N ALA A 146 0.25 5.70 -34.24
CA ALA A 146 0.80 4.94 -33.12
C ALA A 146 1.84 5.77 -32.34
N LEU A 147 2.73 6.49 -33.02
CA LEU A 147 3.69 7.41 -32.40
C LEU A 147 2.98 8.53 -31.62
N THR A 148 1.94 9.11 -32.21
CA THR A 148 1.12 10.14 -31.55
C THR A 148 0.51 9.60 -30.26
N LYS A 149 -0.10 8.42 -30.32
CA LYS A 149 -0.72 7.78 -29.15
C LYS A 149 0.29 7.37 -28.08
N GLN A 150 1.46 6.88 -28.49
CA GLN A 150 2.54 6.59 -27.56
C GLN A 150 2.97 7.85 -26.80
N GLN A 151 3.17 8.96 -27.51
CA GLN A 151 3.57 10.22 -26.88
C GLN A 151 2.48 10.76 -25.93
N GLU A 152 1.20 10.67 -26.31
CA GLU A 152 0.08 11.03 -25.44
C GLU A 152 0.08 10.20 -24.14
N GLN A 153 0.32 8.90 -24.24
CA GLN A 153 0.40 8.00 -23.09
C GLN A 153 1.58 8.36 -22.18
N GLU A 154 2.77 8.57 -22.75
CA GLU A 154 3.97 8.97 -21.99
C GLU A 154 3.75 10.31 -21.25
N GLN A 155 3.07 11.28 -21.87
CA GLN A 155 2.74 12.55 -21.22
C GLN A 155 1.77 12.38 -20.05
N GLN A 156 0.74 11.53 -20.20
CA GLN A 156 -0.21 11.25 -19.13
C GLN A 156 0.47 10.58 -17.93
N GLU A 157 1.36 9.62 -18.17
CA GLU A 157 2.14 8.95 -17.13
C GLU A 157 3.09 9.93 -16.40
N GLN A 158 3.70 10.85 -17.12
CA GLN A 158 4.53 11.91 -16.53
C GLN A 158 3.71 12.88 -15.66
N GLN A 159 2.53 13.29 -16.13
CA GLN A 159 1.65 14.17 -15.36
C GLN A 159 1.18 13.49 -14.06
N GLN A 160 0.71 12.25 -14.14
CA GLN A 160 0.32 11.47 -12.95
C GLN A 160 1.47 11.32 -11.95
N SER A 161 2.68 11.06 -12.45
CA SER A 161 3.88 10.96 -11.61
C SER A 161 4.23 12.29 -10.93
N GLN A 162 4.05 13.43 -11.62
CA GLN A 162 4.26 14.74 -11.03
C GLN A 162 3.19 15.08 -9.98
N ASP A 163 1.94 14.74 -10.24
CA ASP A 163 0.85 15.00 -9.31
C ASP A 163 0.96 14.17 -8.03
N GLN A 164 1.36 12.90 -8.13
CA GLN A 164 1.69 12.08 -6.95
C GLN A 164 2.85 12.68 -6.14
N LYS A 165 3.91 13.17 -6.80
CA LYS A 165 5.02 13.84 -6.10
C LYS A 165 4.57 15.11 -5.39
N LYS A 166 3.70 15.92 -6.01
CA LYS A 166 3.15 17.15 -5.39
C LYS A 166 2.28 16.81 -4.18
N GLN A 167 1.42 15.79 -4.27
CA GLN A 167 0.61 15.33 -3.14
C GLN A 167 1.48 14.84 -1.98
N GLY A 168 2.50 14.03 -2.26
CA GLY A 168 3.44 13.57 -1.23
C GLY A 168 4.22 14.72 -0.57
N GLN A 169 4.63 15.73 -1.32
CA GLN A 169 5.29 16.92 -0.77
C GLN A 169 4.34 17.76 0.11
N GLN A 170 3.08 17.94 -0.30
CA GLN A 170 2.08 18.64 0.52
C GLN A 170 1.79 17.89 1.82
N GLN A 171 1.68 16.57 1.77
CA GLN A 171 1.45 15.74 2.96
C GLN A 171 2.63 15.86 3.94
N ASN A 172 3.88 15.77 3.45
CA ASN A 172 5.06 15.98 4.28
C ASN A 172 5.12 17.39 4.91
N GLN A 173 4.73 18.44 4.18
CA GLN A 173 4.68 19.80 4.74
C GLN A 173 3.60 19.94 5.82
N GLN A 174 2.44 19.32 5.64
CA GLN A 174 1.39 19.30 6.66
C GLN A 174 1.84 18.54 7.92
N GLU A 175 2.50 17.40 7.77
CA GLU A 175 3.03 16.63 8.89
C GLU A 175 4.14 17.39 9.65
N GLN A 176 5.06 18.05 8.95
CA GLN A 176 6.06 18.90 9.57
C GLN A 176 5.45 20.10 10.30
N GLY A 177 4.41 20.72 9.73
CA GLY A 177 3.67 21.79 10.37
C GLY A 177 3.00 21.34 11.67
N GLN A 178 2.35 20.17 11.66
CA GLN A 178 1.73 19.61 12.86
C GLN A 178 2.76 19.24 13.93
N GLN A 179 3.90 18.62 13.56
CA GLN A 179 4.96 18.30 14.52
C GLN A 179 5.58 19.57 15.14
N GLY A 180 5.80 20.62 14.34
CA GLY A 180 6.32 21.89 14.84
C GLY A 180 5.36 22.55 15.84
N GLN A 181 4.06 22.54 15.53
CA GLN A 181 3.03 23.09 16.43
C GLN A 181 2.94 22.29 17.74
N GLN A 182 3.04 20.96 17.68
CA GLN A 182 3.04 20.09 18.86
C GLN A 182 4.25 20.34 19.77
N GLN A 183 5.44 20.55 19.20
CA GLN A 183 6.64 20.90 19.97
C GLN A 183 6.52 22.28 20.62
N GLN A 184 5.92 23.24 19.92
CA GLN A 184 5.71 24.59 20.44
C GLN A 184 4.70 24.59 21.61
N ASP A 185 3.63 23.81 21.50
CA ASP A 185 2.64 23.63 22.58
C ASP A 185 3.26 22.95 23.81
N GLN A 186 4.11 21.93 23.62
CA GLN A 186 4.85 21.30 24.73
C GLN A 186 5.78 22.29 25.43
N GLN A 187 6.53 23.12 24.69
CA GLN A 187 7.38 24.14 25.29
C GLN A 187 6.59 25.21 26.05
N GLN A 188 5.41 25.61 25.56
CA GLN A 188 4.54 26.55 26.29
C GLN A 188 4.00 25.94 27.58
N GLN A 189 3.56 24.68 27.54
CA GLN A 189 3.12 23.97 28.75
C GLN A 189 4.25 23.88 29.78
N GLN A 190 5.46 23.54 29.36
CA GLN A 190 6.60 23.43 30.26
C GLN A 190 6.94 24.78 30.91
N LYS A 191 6.95 25.87 30.13
CA LYS A 191 7.15 27.23 30.67
C LYS A 191 6.07 27.65 31.67
N GLN A 192 4.80 27.29 31.43
CA GLN A 192 3.72 27.56 32.39
C GLN A 192 3.89 26.75 33.68
N GLN A 193 4.35 25.50 33.56
CA GLN A 193 4.60 24.63 34.71
C GLN A 193 5.75 25.16 35.57
N ASP A 194 6.84 25.61 34.94
CA ASP A 194 7.98 26.24 35.63
C ASP A 194 7.58 27.54 36.33
N GLN A 195 6.74 28.37 35.70
CA GLN A 195 6.20 29.59 36.33
C GLN A 195 5.32 29.28 37.55
N GLN A 196 4.46 28.26 37.48
CA GLN A 196 3.64 27.85 38.62
C GLN A 196 4.50 27.31 39.77
N GLN A 197 5.53 26.52 39.47
CA GLN A 197 6.47 26.05 40.51
C GLN A 197 7.21 27.21 41.17
N GLY A 198 7.70 28.18 40.40
CA GLY A 198 8.36 29.37 40.94
C GLY A 198 7.45 30.16 41.88
N GLN A 199 6.19 30.41 41.47
CA GLN A 199 5.21 31.10 42.33
C GLN A 199 4.88 30.35 43.61
N GLN A 200 4.80 29.02 43.57
CA GLN A 200 4.59 28.20 44.77
C GLN A 200 5.79 28.25 45.71
N GLN A 201 7.01 28.26 45.15
CA GLN A 201 8.25 28.32 45.92
C GLN A 201 8.39 29.68 46.62
N ASP A 202 8.09 30.78 45.90
CA ASP A 202 8.06 32.13 46.47
C ASP A 202 7.00 32.24 47.59
N GLN A 203 5.81 31.66 47.41
CA GLN A 203 4.79 31.65 48.47
C GLN A 203 5.23 30.90 49.72
N GLN A 204 5.90 29.73 49.57
CA GLN A 204 6.42 28.98 50.71
C GLN A 204 7.52 29.75 51.44
N GLN A 205 8.43 30.38 50.69
CA GLN A 205 9.51 31.16 51.27
C GLN A 205 8.97 32.38 52.03
N ASN A 206 7.98 33.06 51.46
CA ASN A 206 7.36 34.21 52.11
C ASN A 206 6.59 33.82 53.39
N GLN A 207 5.92 32.65 53.40
CA GLN A 207 5.30 32.10 54.62
C GLN A 207 6.33 31.76 55.70
N GLN A 208 7.46 31.15 55.34
CA GLN A 208 8.55 30.87 56.28
C GLN A 208 9.15 32.16 56.87
N ASP A 209 9.37 33.19 56.05
CA ASP A 209 9.89 34.47 56.51
C ASP A 209 8.88 35.22 57.40
N GLN A 210 7.58 35.07 57.15
CA GLN A 210 6.54 35.59 58.05
C GLN A 210 6.57 34.89 59.41
N GLN A 211 6.68 33.56 59.43
CA GLN A 211 6.79 32.79 60.68
C GLN A 211 8.04 33.16 61.48
N LYS A 212 9.18 33.36 60.80
CA LYS A 212 10.43 33.81 61.45
C LYS A 212 10.28 35.20 62.08
N ARG A 213 9.62 36.14 61.39
CA ARG A 213 9.35 37.49 61.93
C ARG A 213 8.45 37.43 63.16
N GLN A 214 7.36 36.67 63.11
CA GLN A 214 6.47 36.48 64.26
C GLN A 214 7.20 35.85 65.47
N ALA A 215 8.09 34.89 65.23
CA ALA A 215 8.91 34.29 66.29
C ALA A 215 9.92 35.28 66.91
N GLN A 216 10.46 36.22 66.13
CA GLN A 216 11.33 37.28 66.63
C GLN A 216 10.57 38.33 67.46
N GLU A 217 9.37 38.72 67.04
CA GLU A 217 8.52 39.66 67.78
C GLU A 217 8.08 39.08 69.14
N GLN A 218 7.79 37.77 69.20
CA GLN A 218 7.48 37.10 70.47
C GLN A 218 8.68 37.06 71.43
N LYS A 219 9.92 36.99 70.93
CA LYS A 219 11.14 37.07 71.75
C LYS A 219 11.42 38.47 72.28
N GLN A 220 11.14 39.53 71.52
CA GLN A 220 11.28 40.90 72.00
C GLN A 220 10.16 41.29 72.99
N GLY A 221 8.96 40.71 72.87
CA GLY A 221 7.90 40.86 73.86
C GLY A 221 8.17 40.18 75.21
N SER A 222 9.04 39.16 75.25
CA SER A 222 9.43 38.48 76.50
C SER A 222 10.51 39.21 77.30
N ASP A 223 11.38 40.01 76.66
CA ASP A 223 12.46 40.73 77.36
C ASP A 223 11.94 41.96 78.15
N GLN A 224 10.85 42.59 77.72
CA GLN A 224 10.22 43.66 78.51
C GLN A 224 9.41 43.12 79.70
N ARG A 225 9.02 41.84 79.69
CA ARG A 225 8.18 41.22 80.73
C ARG A 225 8.97 40.51 81.83
N ALA A 226 10.26 40.24 81.62
CA ALA A 226 11.14 39.60 82.59
C ALA A 226 11.61 40.54 83.73
N GLY A 227 11.52 41.87 83.55
CA GLY A 227 11.90 42.85 84.58
C GLY A 227 10.86 43.12 85.67
N GLN A 228 9.63 42.61 85.55
CA GLN A 228 8.50 43.02 86.40
C GLN A 228 7.84 41.92 87.23
N ARG A 229 8.26 40.65 87.13
CA ARG A 229 7.67 39.54 87.90
C ARG A 229 8.67 38.93 88.86
N ASN A 230 8.96 39.62 89.96
CA ASN A 230 9.41 38.92 91.16
C ASN A 230 8.99 39.61 92.46
N ARG A 231 7.69 39.93 92.56
CA ARG A 231 6.98 40.16 93.84
C ARG A 231 5.53 39.72 93.67
N MET A 232 5.20 38.51 94.09
CA MET A 232 3.85 38.18 94.51
C MET A 232 3.99 37.50 95.87
N ASP A 233 3.39 38.13 96.87
CA ASP A 233 3.57 37.82 98.28
C ASP A 233 2.90 36.49 98.63
N ARG A 234 3.53 35.78 99.57
CA ARG A 234 3.12 34.47 100.08
C ARG A 234 1.65 34.43 100.53
N GLU A 235 1.11 35.58 100.94
CA GLU A 235 -0.28 35.75 101.37
C GLU A 235 -1.31 35.52 100.25
N GLU A 236 -1.03 35.93 99.01
CA GLU A 236 -1.96 35.71 97.88
C GLU A 236 -2.01 34.23 97.49
N ALA A 237 -0.89 33.52 97.60
CA ALA A 237 -0.82 32.08 97.37
C ALA A 237 -1.60 31.29 98.44
N GLU A 238 -1.57 31.74 99.71
CA GLU A 238 -2.32 31.13 100.80
C GLU A 238 -3.83 31.37 100.65
N GLN A 239 -4.27 32.56 100.24
CA GLN A 239 -5.68 32.85 99.95
C GLN A 239 -6.24 31.98 98.82
N LEU A 240 -5.44 31.74 97.77
CA LEU A 240 -5.85 30.89 96.65
C LEU A 240 -6.00 29.42 97.07
N LEU A 241 -5.11 28.93 97.95
CA LEU A 241 -5.16 27.57 98.45
C LEU A 241 -6.38 27.32 99.35
N ASP A 242 -6.74 28.28 100.21
CA ASP A 242 -7.94 28.16 101.04
C ASP A 242 -9.22 28.21 100.19
N ALA A 243 -9.27 29.08 99.17
CA ALA A 243 -10.40 29.13 98.25
C ALA A 243 -10.63 27.80 97.49
N LEU A 244 -9.57 27.08 97.15
CA LEU A 244 -9.67 25.76 96.52
C LEU A 244 -10.16 24.69 97.51
N ARG A 245 -9.68 24.73 98.75
CA ARG A 245 -10.03 23.77 99.81
C ARG A 245 -11.51 23.86 100.19
N ASP A 246 -12.06 25.08 100.21
CA ASP A 246 -13.49 25.30 100.45
C ASP A 246 -14.38 24.82 99.29
N ARG A 247 -13.91 25.00 98.05
CA ARG A 247 -14.61 24.50 96.85
C ARG A 247 -14.72 22.98 96.86
N GLU A 248 -13.67 22.31 97.31
CA GLU A 248 -13.63 20.85 97.42
C GLU A 248 -14.58 20.32 98.51
N LYS A 249 -14.61 20.96 99.69
CA LYS A 249 -15.59 20.65 100.75
C LYS A 249 -17.04 20.77 100.27
N GLN A 250 -17.37 21.85 99.56
CA GLN A 250 -18.73 22.04 99.02
C GLN A 250 -19.09 20.98 97.98
N ALA A 251 -18.13 20.57 97.14
CA ALA A 251 -18.33 19.48 96.19
C ALA A 251 -18.55 18.12 96.88
N HIS A 252 -17.88 17.87 98.01
CA HIS A 252 -18.10 16.67 98.82
C HIS A 252 -19.49 16.65 99.49
N GLN A 253 -19.94 17.78 100.05
CA GLN A 253 -21.31 17.87 100.62
C GLN A 253 -22.41 17.70 99.57
N ARG A 254 -22.22 18.24 98.36
CA ARG A 254 -23.15 18.03 97.24
C ARG A 254 -23.25 16.57 96.83
N ARG A 255 -22.15 15.83 96.83
CA ARG A 255 -22.14 14.39 96.54
C ARG A 255 -22.86 13.55 97.58
N GLN A 256 -22.83 13.94 98.86
CA GLN A 256 -23.52 13.19 99.94
C GLN A 256 -25.03 13.49 100.03
N ARG A 257 -25.50 14.66 99.56
CA ARG A 257 -26.95 14.99 99.51
C ARG A 257 -27.69 14.41 98.30
N GLY A 258 -26.98 13.91 97.29
CA GLY A 258 -27.56 13.37 96.04
C GLY A 258 -28.09 11.92 96.10
N THR A 259 -27.94 11.22 97.22
CA THR A 259 -28.31 9.79 97.34
C THR A 259 -29.59 9.52 98.15
N GLN A 260 -30.38 10.54 98.49
CA GLN A 260 -31.59 10.38 99.31
C GLN A 260 -32.80 11.15 98.74
N ALA A 261 -33.13 10.99 97.45
CA ALA A 261 -34.39 11.51 96.90
C ALA A 261 -34.79 10.83 95.57
N TYR A 262 -35.06 9.52 95.59
CA TYR A 262 -35.98 8.93 94.62
C TYR A 262 -36.82 7.86 95.32
N ARG A 263 -37.92 8.31 95.96
CA ARG A 263 -38.94 7.46 96.59
C ARG A 263 -40.32 7.97 96.17
N GLY A 264 -40.84 7.33 95.13
CA GLY A 264 -42.24 7.08 94.72
C GLY A 264 -43.36 8.08 95.00
N LYS A 265 -44.32 8.18 94.07
CA LYS A 265 -45.61 7.44 94.15
C LYS A 265 -46.54 7.77 92.99
N ASP A 266 -46.96 6.69 92.32
CA ASP A 266 -48.29 6.31 91.86
C ASP A 266 -49.42 7.34 91.93
N TRP A 267 -49.98 7.66 90.75
CA TRP A 267 -51.35 7.34 90.33
C TRP A 267 -51.38 7.29 88.80
#